data_AF-A0A378MF16-F1
#
_entry.id   AF-A0A378MF16-F1
#
_cell.length_a   1.000
_cell.length_b   1.000
_cell.length_c   1.000
_cell.angle_alpha   90.00
_cell.angle_beta   90.00
_cell.angle_gamma   90.00
#
_symmetry.space_group_name_H-M   'P 1'
#
loop_
_entity.id
_entity.type
_entity.pdbx_description
1 polymer ?
#
loop_
_entity_poly.entity_id
_entity_poly.type
_entity_poly.pdbx_seq_one_letter_code
_entity_poly.pdbx_strand_id
1 'polypeptide(L)'
;MSFNSRELWQKRFEAYTTELIRYMRYMFNDHLLFVLVIGVGAGIFYYAGWVKTIQETFPAIPLMVTLLTIAVVISPIITLLKEPDIVYLIVKETEMQDYFKRAKRISFWMQLYLYIVILAVAMPMYVGVTHRPYSHFFLLLVSIGAIKLWNVYTNWESMKLDNSDTTWMFARVIISALLIYLLLAFSFYWTIPLTIIVLGLSYWGLKNGQKGSF
;
A
#
# COMPACT_ATOMS: atom_id res chain seq x y z
N MET A 1 34.40 9.93 15.34
CA MET A 1 33.75 9.68 14.04
C MET A 1 32.27 9.97 14.21
N SER A 2 31.73 11.03 13.58
CA SER A 2 30.31 11.39 13.69
C SER A 2 29.44 10.30 13.07
N PHE A 3 28.38 9.88 13.76
CA PHE A 3 27.46 8.88 13.22
C PHE A 3 26.62 9.50 12.09
N ASN A 4 26.52 8.78 10.97
CA ASN A 4 25.74 9.21 9.80
C ASN A 4 24.64 8.20 9.51
N SER A 5 23.40 8.53 9.91
CA SER A 5 22.24 7.66 9.74
C SER A 5 21.84 7.45 8.27
N ARG A 6 22.17 8.40 7.39
CA ARG A 6 21.91 8.29 5.94
C ARG A 6 22.80 7.23 5.30
N GLU A 7 24.09 7.25 5.63
CA GLU A 7 25.05 6.26 5.13
C GLU A 7 24.69 4.85 5.63
N LEU A 8 24.31 4.74 6.90
CA LEU A 8 23.82 3.49 7.48
C LEU A 8 22.58 2.94 6.74
N TRP A 9 21.58 3.79 6.47
CA TRP A 9 20.40 3.39 5.69
C TRP A 9 20.80 2.89 4.30
N GLN A 10 21.65 3.64 3.59
CA GLN A 10 22.05 3.30 2.23
C GLN A 10 22.76 1.95 2.18
N LYS A 11 23.73 1.72 3.07
CA LYS A 11 24.46 0.46 3.16
C LYS A 11 23.53 -0.73 3.45
N ARG A 12 22.58 -0.57 4.37
CA ARG A 12 21.62 -1.63 4.72
C ARG A 12 20.64 -1.90 3.59
N PHE A 13 20.15 -0.85 2.94
CA PHE A 13 19.24 -0.97 1.80
C PHE A 13 19.91 -1.69 0.62
N GLU A 14 21.15 -1.34 0.30
CA GLU A 14 21.92 -1.98 -0.77
C GLU A 14 22.17 -3.47 -0.50
N ALA A 15 22.53 -3.82 0.74
CA ALA A 15 22.69 -5.22 1.15
C ALA A 15 21.36 -6.00 0.99
N TYR A 16 20.26 -5.42 1.48
CA TYR A 16 18.92 -6.01 1.35
C TYR A 16 18.53 -6.21 -0.11
N THR A 17 18.70 -5.21 -0.97
CA THR A 17 18.37 -5.30 -2.39
C THR A 17 19.25 -6.32 -3.12
N THR A 18 20.54 -6.40 -2.78
CA THR A 18 21.46 -7.38 -3.37
C THR A 18 21.05 -8.81 -3.04
N GLU A 19 20.68 -9.07 -1.78
CA GLU A 19 20.14 -10.36 -1.38
C GLU A 19 18.82 -10.66 -2.10
N LEU A 20 17.90 -9.70 -2.16
CA LEU A 20 16.61 -9.87 -2.85
C LEU A 20 16.80 -10.20 -4.33
N ILE A 21 17.66 -9.49 -5.05
CA ILE A 21 17.97 -9.78 -6.46
C ILE A 21 18.58 -11.17 -6.62
N ARG A 22 19.50 -11.56 -5.73
CA ARG A 22 20.10 -12.89 -5.75
C ARG A 22 19.05 -13.98 -5.56
N TYR A 23 18.13 -13.83 -4.60
CA TYR A 23 17.03 -14.78 -4.39
C TYR A 23 16.05 -14.80 -5.56
N MET A 24 15.70 -13.64 -6.13
CA MET A 24 14.86 -13.57 -7.33
C MET A 24 15.50 -14.33 -8.51
N ARG A 25 16.81 -14.20 -8.72
CA ARG A 25 17.51 -14.97 -9.76
C ARG A 25 17.48 -16.47 -9.51
N TYR A 26 17.58 -16.91 -8.25
CA TYR A 26 17.47 -18.33 -7.92
C TYR A 26 16.04 -18.86 -8.09
N MET A 27 15.03 -18.07 -7.76
CA MET A 27 13.63 -18.45 -7.87
C MET A 27 13.18 -18.46 -9.35
N PHE A 28 13.50 -17.42 -10.11
CA PHE A 28 13.23 -17.30 -11.54
C PHE A 28 14.33 -17.96 -12.39
N ASN A 29 14.51 -19.26 -12.21
CA ASN A 29 15.37 -20.06 -13.08
C ASN A 29 14.72 -20.23 -14.48
N ASP A 30 15.51 -20.60 -15.49
CA ASP A 30 15.12 -20.62 -16.91
C ASP A 30 13.86 -21.46 -17.17
N HIS A 31 13.71 -22.60 -16.50
CA HIS A 31 12.52 -23.45 -16.62
C HIS A 31 11.25 -22.81 -16.04
N LEU A 32 11.34 -22.15 -14.88
CA LEU A 32 10.19 -21.47 -14.27
C LEU A 32 9.76 -20.28 -15.13
N LEU A 33 10.73 -19.55 -15.68
CA LEU A 33 10.46 -18.38 -16.52
C LEU A 33 9.64 -18.77 -17.75
N PHE A 34 9.97 -19.87 -18.42
CA PHE A 34 9.20 -20.37 -19.56
C PHE A 34 7.74 -20.69 -19.18
N VAL A 35 7.53 -21.42 -18.07
CA VAL A 35 6.18 -21.75 -17.59
C VAL A 35 5.40 -20.50 -17.23
N LEU A 36 6.04 -19.51 -16.60
CA LEU A 36 5.39 -18.27 -16.20
C LEU A 36 4.97 -17.43 -17.40
N VAL A 37 5.82 -17.31 -18.43
CA VAL A 37 5.47 -16.57 -19.67
C VAL A 37 4.25 -17.19 -20.35
N ILE A 38 4.22 -18.52 -20.48
CA ILE A 38 3.07 -19.22 -21.06
C ILE A 38 1.83 -19.06 -20.16
N GLY A 39 1.99 -19.24 -18.86
CA GLY A 39 0.90 -19.14 -17.88
C GLY A 39 0.29 -17.73 -17.83
N VAL A 40 1.12 -16.68 -17.83
CA VAL A 40 0.67 -15.29 -17.88
C VAL A 40 0.02 -14.99 -19.23
N GLY A 41 0.60 -15.44 -20.34
CA GLY A 41 0.02 -15.26 -21.67
C GLY A 41 -1.36 -15.90 -21.80
N ALA A 42 -1.48 -17.16 -21.38
CA ALA A 42 -2.76 -17.87 -21.33
C ALA A 42 -3.74 -17.16 -20.37
N GLY A 43 -3.28 -16.77 -19.18
CA GLY A 43 -4.08 -16.03 -18.21
C GLY A 43 -4.64 -14.73 -18.76
N ILE A 44 -3.82 -13.92 -19.44
CA ILE A 44 -4.25 -12.69 -20.11
C ILE A 44 -5.28 -13.00 -21.21
N PHE A 45 -5.05 -14.03 -22.03
CA PHE A 45 -5.97 -14.42 -23.10
C PHE A 45 -7.35 -14.84 -22.55
N TYR A 46 -7.38 -15.74 -21.57
CA TYR A 46 -8.62 -16.20 -20.94
C TYR A 46 -9.32 -15.07 -20.17
N TYR A 47 -8.57 -14.25 -19.45
CA TYR A 47 -9.10 -13.10 -18.72
C TYR A 47 -9.74 -12.09 -19.69
N ALA A 48 -9.06 -11.74 -20.78
CA ALA A 48 -9.60 -10.83 -21.79
C ALA A 48 -10.87 -11.37 -22.46
N GLY A 49 -10.95 -12.69 -22.68
CA GLY A 49 -12.18 -13.36 -23.13
C GLY A 49 -13.30 -13.23 -22.12
N TRP A 50 -13.03 -13.53 -20.85
CA TRP A 50 -14.01 -13.44 -19.76
C TRP A 50 -14.55 -12.01 -19.57
N VAL A 51 -13.69 -11.00 -19.58
CA VAL A 51 -14.09 -9.58 -19.45
C VAL A 51 -15.08 -9.16 -20.54
N LYS A 52 -14.96 -9.71 -21.76
CA LYS A 52 -15.91 -9.42 -22.85
C LYS A 52 -17.28 -10.06 -22.65
N THR A 53 -17.36 -11.13 -21.86
CA THR A 53 -18.59 -11.88 -21.59
C THR A 53 -19.23 -11.52 -20.25
N ILE A 54 -18.71 -10.51 -19.56
CA ILE A 54 -19.18 -10.12 -18.24
C ILE A 54 -20.58 -9.50 -18.34
N GLN A 55 -21.49 -9.93 -17.48
CA GLN A 55 -22.82 -9.34 -17.39
C GLN A 55 -22.76 -8.10 -16.49
N GLU A 56 -23.63 -7.13 -16.74
CA GLU A 56 -23.73 -5.91 -15.92
C GLU A 56 -24.12 -6.20 -14.46
N THR A 57 -24.76 -7.34 -14.20
CA THR A 57 -25.12 -7.82 -12.86
C THR A 57 -23.93 -8.30 -12.04
N PHE A 58 -22.75 -8.44 -12.65
CA PHE A 58 -21.56 -8.93 -11.96
C PHE A 58 -21.12 -7.93 -10.87
N PRO A 59 -20.84 -8.40 -9.64
CA PRO A 59 -20.48 -7.55 -8.51
C PRO A 59 -19.02 -7.04 -8.58
N ALA A 60 -18.65 -6.34 -9.66
CA ALA A 60 -17.29 -5.83 -9.89
C ALA A 60 -16.85 -4.82 -8.82
N ILE A 61 -17.74 -3.89 -8.44
CA ILE A 61 -17.45 -2.85 -7.43
C ILE A 61 -17.08 -3.48 -6.08
N PRO A 62 -17.93 -4.30 -5.42
CA PRO A 62 -17.59 -4.86 -4.13
C PRO A 62 -16.37 -5.81 -4.19
N LEU A 63 -16.16 -6.54 -5.30
CA LEU A 63 -14.95 -7.34 -5.49
C LEU A 63 -13.69 -6.45 -5.49
N MET A 64 -13.72 -5.37 -6.27
CA MET A 64 -12.61 -4.43 -6.37
C MET A 64 -12.36 -3.69 -5.05
N VAL A 65 -13.42 -3.32 -4.32
CA VAL A 65 -13.30 -2.74 -2.97
C VAL A 65 -12.56 -3.68 -2.04
N THR A 66 -12.95 -4.97 -1.99
CA THR A 66 -12.32 -5.95 -1.11
C THR A 66 -10.83 -6.11 -1.44
N LEU A 67 -10.50 -6.35 -2.73
CA LEU A 67 -9.11 -6.54 -3.16
C LEU A 67 -8.23 -5.31 -2.88
N LEU A 68 -8.72 -4.12 -3.22
CA LEU A 68 -7.98 -2.88 -3.00
C LEU A 68 -7.86 -2.53 -1.52
N THR A 69 -8.90 -2.78 -0.72
CA THR A 69 -8.85 -2.56 0.73
C THR A 69 -7.77 -3.43 1.35
N ILE A 70 -7.72 -4.72 1.01
CA ILE A 70 -6.68 -5.64 1.50
C ILE A 70 -5.29 -5.13 1.12
N ALA A 71 -5.09 -4.76 -0.15
CA ALA A 71 -3.81 -4.25 -0.65
C ALA A 71 -3.38 -2.93 0.05
N VAL A 72 -4.34 -2.08 0.37
CA VAL A 72 -4.10 -0.78 1.01
C VAL A 72 -3.85 -0.93 2.51
N VAL A 73 -4.64 -1.76 3.19
CA VAL A 73 -4.52 -2.00 4.63
C VAL A 73 -3.24 -2.75 4.95
N ILE A 74 -2.84 -3.76 4.18
CA ILE A 74 -1.58 -4.48 4.44
C ILE A 74 -0.41 -3.53 4.12
N SER A 75 0.12 -2.90 5.18
CA SER A 75 1.13 -1.84 5.07
C SER A 75 2.33 -2.07 6.01
N PRO A 76 3.09 -3.16 5.82
CA PRO A 76 4.24 -3.49 6.68
C PRO A 76 5.38 -2.48 6.52
N ILE A 77 5.90 -1.95 7.62
CA ILE A 77 6.96 -0.94 7.56
C ILE A 77 8.33 -1.62 7.62
N ILE A 78 9.11 -1.47 6.55
CA ILE A 78 10.43 -2.05 6.40
C ILE A 78 11.44 -1.11 7.05
N THR A 79 11.79 -1.40 8.31
CA THR A 79 12.71 -0.57 9.11
C THR A 79 14.18 -0.90 8.83
N LEU A 80 14.50 -2.10 8.33
CA LEU A 80 15.87 -2.62 8.17
C LEU A 80 16.72 -2.50 9.45
N LEU A 81 16.10 -2.33 10.62
CA LEU A 81 16.80 -2.36 11.90
C LEU A 81 17.14 -3.81 12.21
N LYS A 82 18.39 -4.04 12.62
CA LYS A 82 18.81 -5.33 13.14
C LYS A 82 18.60 -5.32 14.65
N GLU A 83 17.98 -6.38 15.18
CA GLU A 83 17.77 -6.58 16.62
C GLU A 83 18.99 -6.25 17.51
N PRO A 84 20.23 -6.70 17.19
CA PRO A 84 21.39 -6.40 18.02
C PRO A 84 21.76 -4.92 18.11
N ASP A 85 21.36 -4.10 17.14
CA ASP A 85 21.76 -2.68 17.07
C ASP A 85 20.75 -1.77 17.80
N ILE A 86 19.58 -2.27 18.21
CA ILE A 86 18.48 -1.46 18.74
C ILE A 86 18.91 -0.72 20.02
N VAL A 87 19.59 -1.40 20.93
CA VAL A 87 20.07 -0.83 22.22
C VAL A 87 21.09 0.28 22.00
N TYR A 88 21.88 0.22 20.94
CA TYR A 88 22.84 1.27 20.60
C TYR A 88 22.18 2.45 19.89
N LEU A 89 21.24 2.15 18.98
CA LEU A 89 20.60 3.16 18.13
C LEU A 89 19.55 3.99 18.87
N ILE A 90 18.99 3.49 19.97
CA ILE A 90 18.04 4.25 20.80
C ILE A 90 18.69 5.49 21.41
N VAL A 91 19.96 5.40 21.83
CA VAL A 91 20.71 6.54 22.38
C VAL A 91 20.90 7.65 21.33
N LYS A 92 20.79 7.31 20.04
CA LYS A 92 20.96 8.21 18.89
C LYS A 92 19.66 8.47 18.15
N GLU A 93 18.51 8.41 18.84
CA GLU A 93 17.19 8.57 18.22
C GLU A 93 17.07 9.87 17.39
N THR A 94 17.62 10.98 17.90
CA THR A 94 17.61 12.28 17.22
C THR A 94 18.35 12.24 15.88
N GLU A 95 19.48 11.54 15.80
CA GLU A 95 20.26 11.36 14.57
C GLU A 95 19.60 10.34 13.61
N MET A 96 18.75 9.45 14.13
CA MET A 96 18.04 8.41 13.37
C MET A 96 16.75 8.88 12.69
N GLN A 97 16.30 10.12 12.92
CA GLN A 97 15.08 10.63 12.29
C GLN A 97 15.10 10.54 10.76
N ASP A 98 16.24 10.86 10.13
CA ASP A 98 16.38 10.82 8.68
C ASP A 98 16.42 9.39 8.13
N TYR A 99 16.92 8.43 8.91
CA TYR A 99 16.83 7.00 8.61
C TYR A 99 15.36 6.55 8.55
N PHE A 100 14.57 6.89 9.57
CA PHE A 100 13.15 6.50 9.63
C PHE A 100 12.27 7.20 8.58
N LYS A 101 12.58 8.45 8.21
CA LYS A 101 11.92 9.13 7.08
C LYS A 101 12.12 8.35 5.78
N ARG A 102 13.34 7.83 5.54
CA ARG A 102 13.65 7.01 4.36
C ARG A 102 12.97 5.64 4.41
N ALA A 103 13.00 4.98 5.57
CA ALA A 103 12.31 3.71 5.80
C ALA A 103 10.82 3.79 5.45
N LYS A 104 10.13 4.84 5.93
CA LYS A 104 8.72 5.09 5.60
C LYS A 104 8.50 5.30 4.10
N ARG A 105 9.32 6.14 3.47
CA ARG A 105 9.20 6.45 2.04
C ARG A 105 9.40 5.21 1.17
N ILE A 106 10.43 4.41 1.46
CA ILE A 106 10.72 3.18 0.72
C ILE A 106 9.64 2.12 0.95
N SER A 107 9.15 1.97 2.17
CA SER A 107 8.04 1.06 2.48
C SER A 107 6.80 1.39 1.66
N PHE A 108 6.47 2.68 1.54
CA PHE A 108 5.37 3.14 0.69
C PHE A 108 5.60 2.74 -0.79
N TRP A 109 6.76 3.06 -1.35
CA TRP A 109 7.05 2.77 -2.76
C TRP A 109 7.07 1.26 -3.08
N MET A 110 7.65 0.43 -2.21
CA MET A 110 7.66 -1.02 -2.40
C MET A 110 6.25 -1.60 -2.41
N GLN A 111 5.36 -1.10 -1.55
CA GLN A 111 3.98 -1.58 -1.49
C GLN A 111 3.10 -1.02 -2.62
N LEU A 112 3.47 0.12 -3.20
CA LEU A 112 2.72 0.76 -4.28
C LEU A 112 2.65 -0.14 -5.53
N TYR A 113 3.68 -0.95 -5.78
CA TYR A 113 3.72 -1.89 -6.90
C TYR A 113 2.56 -2.90 -6.86
N LEU A 114 2.30 -3.54 -5.71
CA LEU A 114 1.22 -4.52 -5.56
C LEU A 114 -0.15 -3.87 -5.85
N TYR A 115 -0.34 -2.66 -5.35
CA TYR A 115 -1.53 -1.87 -5.59
C TYR A 115 -1.73 -1.54 -7.08
N ILE A 116 -0.68 -1.07 -7.77
CA ILE A 116 -0.74 -0.76 -9.21
C ILE A 116 -1.14 -2.01 -10.01
N VAL A 117 -0.55 -3.17 -9.70
CA VAL A 117 -0.86 -4.42 -10.39
C VAL A 117 -2.32 -4.82 -10.18
N ILE A 118 -2.82 -4.78 -8.94
CA ILE A 118 -4.22 -5.11 -8.65
C ILE A 118 -5.18 -4.16 -9.37
N LEU A 119 -4.89 -2.85 -9.34
CA LEU A 119 -5.71 -1.87 -10.03
C LEU A 119 -5.70 -2.09 -11.55
N ALA A 120 -4.53 -2.33 -12.14
CA ALA A 120 -4.38 -2.57 -13.58
C ALA A 120 -5.12 -3.83 -14.03
N VAL A 121 -5.05 -4.90 -13.25
CA VAL A 121 -5.79 -6.15 -13.54
C VAL A 121 -7.29 -5.98 -13.31
N ALA A 122 -7.73 -5.21 -12.32
CA ALA A 122 -9.15 -5.00 -12.05
C ALA A 122 -9.82 -4.00 -13.01
N MET A 123 -9.05 -3.12 -13.66
CA MET A 123 -9.60 -2.02 -14.45
C MET A 123 -10.45 -2.46 -15.66
N PRO A 124 -10.05 -3.43 -16.51
CA PRO A 124 -10.86 -3.86 -17.64
C PRO A 124 -12.23 -4.41 -17.22
N MET A 125 -12.26 -5.16 -16.12
CA MET A 125 -13.50 -5.65 -15.50
C MET A 125 -14.37 -4.49 -14.99
N TYR A 126 -13.79 -3.51 -14.30
CA TYR A 126 -14.52 -2.34 -13.81
C TYR A 126 -15.16 -1.54 -14.94
N VAL A 127 -14.41 -1.31 -16.02
CA VAL A 127 -14.92 -0.62 -17.22
C VAL A 127 -16.00 -1.43 -17.92
N GLY A 128 -15.83 -2.75 -18.05
CA GLY A 128 -16.81 -3.64 -18.67
C GLY A 128 -18.17 -3.65 -17.97
N VAL A 129 -18.20 -3.50 -16.65
CA VAL A 129 -19.47 -3.47 -15.87
C VAL A 129 -20.04 -2.06 -15.74
N THR A 130 -19.20 -1.06 -15.45
CA THR A 130 -19.68 0.30 -15.12
C THR A 130 -19.77 1.23 -16.33
N HIS A 131 -19.26 0.81 -17.49
CA HIS A 131 -19.19 1.59 -18.73
C HIS A 131 -18.45 2.94 -18.57
N ARG A 132 -17.61 3.07 -17.54
CA ARG A 132 -16.81 4.28 -17.30
C ARG A 132 -15.55 4.31 -18.17
N PRO A 133 -15.05 5.49 -18.53
CA PRO A 133 -13.87 5.58 -19.39
C PRO A 133 -12.60 5.15 -18.65
N TYR A 134 -11.65 4.57 -19.40
CA TYR A 134 -10.33 4.15 -18.89
C TYR A 134 -9.53 5.30 -18.26
N SER A 135 -9.82 6.56 -18.60
CA SER A 135 -9.21 7.74 -17.96
C SER A 135 -9.42 7.79 -16.44
N HIS A 136 -10.47 7.14 -15.92
CA HIS A 136 -10.72 7.00 -14.48
C HIS A 136 -9.57 6.26 -13.77
N PHE A 137 -8.78 5.46 -14.49
CA PHE A 137 -7.64 4.75 -13.94
C PHE A 137 -6.67 5.67 -13.20
N PHE A 138 -6.25 6.78 -13.83
CA PHE A 138 -5.27 7.68 -13.23
C PHE A 138 -5.82 8.41 -12.00
N LEU A 139 -7.11 8.77 -12.01
CA LEU A 139 -7.77 9.38 -10.86
C LEU A 139 -7.88 8.40 -9.68
N LEU A 140 -8.26 7.15 -9.95
CA LEU A 140 -8.27 6.08 -8.94
C LEU A 140 -6.86 5.79 -8.42
N LEU A 141 -5.87 5.78 -9.32
CA LEU A 141 -4.47 5.56 -9.00
C LEU A 141 -3.98 6.54 -7.93
N VAL A 142 -4.21 7.83 -8.18
CA VAL A 142 -3.82 8.90 -7.26
C VAL A 142 -4.66 8.88 -5.98
N SER A 143 -5.98 8.73 -6.09
CA SER A 143 -6.89 8.80 -4.93
C SER A 143 -6.63 7.68 -3.93
N ILE A 144 -6.53 6.44 -4.40
CA ILE A 144 -6.26 5.30 -3.51
C ILE A 144 -4.78 5.28 -3.10
N GLY A 145 -3.87 5.79 -3.93
CA GLY A 145 -2.49 6.06 -3.53
C GLY A 145 -2.40 6.99 -2.30
N ALA A 146 -3.27 8.00 -2.21
CA ALA A 146 -3.38 8.86 -1.03
C ALA A 146 -3.90 8.10 0.20
N ILE A 147 -4.90 7.22 0.03
CA ILE A 147 -5.39 6.34 1.11
C ILE A 147 -4.27 5.40 1.57
N LYS A 148 -3.44 4.88 0.66
CA LYS A 148 -2.27 4.05 0.97
C LYS A 148 -1.22 4.82 1.77
N LEU A 149 -0.88 6.04 1.35
CA LEU A 149 0.01 6.91 2.11
C LEU A 149 -0.51 7.06 3.54
N TRP A 150 -1.79 7.42 3.69
CA TRP A 150 -2.41 7.57 4.99
C TRP A 150 -2.37 6.28 5.82
N ASN A 151 -2.61 5.10 5.22
CA ASN A 151 -2.48 3.81 5.90
C ASN A 151 -1.05 3.57 6.41
N VAL A 152 -0.01 3.88 5.63
CA VAL A 152 1.39 3.75 6.06
C VAL A 152 1.72 4.71 7.20
N TYR A 153 1.26 5.97 7.11
CA TYR A 153 1.48 6.97 8.16
C TYR A 153 0.78 6.61 9.47
N THR A 154 -0.49 6.22 9.40
CA THR A 154 -1.25 5.81 10.58
C THR A 154 -0.70 4.51 11.18
N ASN A 155 -0.23 3.56 10.37
CA ASN A 155 0.45 2.36 10.86
C ASN A 155 1.74 2.69 11.63
N TRP A 156 2.53 3.65 11.13
CA TRP A 156 3.72 4.11 11.82
C TRP A 156 3.39 4.74 13.16
N GLU A 157 2.32 5.52 13.21
CA GLU A 157 1.90 6.20 14.42
C GLU A 157 1.31 5.24 15.45
N SER A 158 0.57 4.22 15.00
CA SER A 158 0.06 3.16 15.89
C SER A 158 1.18 2.28 16.45
N MET A 159 2.31 2.12 15.76
CA MET A 159 3.47 1.38 16.30
C MET A 159 4.13 2.07 17.50
N LYS A 160 3.80 3.34 17.78
CA LYS A 160 4.28 4.07 18.96
C LYS A 160 3.31 4.02 20.14
N LEU A 161 2.08 3.59 19.90
CA LEU A 161 1.07 3.44 20.95
C LEU A 161 1.37 2.16 21.72
N ASP A 162 1.26 2.22 23.05
CA ASP A 162 1.45 1.03 23.88
C ASP A 162 0.30 0.04 23.65
N ASN A 163 0.64 -1.25 23.69
CA ASN A 163 -0.17 -2.37 23.17
C ASN A 163 -1.53 -2.52 23.87
N SER A 164 -2.60 -1.98 23.31
CA SER A 164 -3.96 -2.56 23.47
C SER A 164 -5.02 -2.02 22.50
N ASP A 165 -4.80 -0.89 21.83
CA ASP A 165 -5.88 -0.23 21.09
C ASP A 165 -6.09 -0.79 19.67
N THR A 166 -6.55 -2.05 19.61
CA THR A 166 -6.91 -2.76 18.36
C THR A 166 -8.07 -2.04 17.63
N THR A 167 -8.82 -1.21 18.34
CA THR A 167 -9.92 -0.38 17.82
C THR A 167 -9.49 0.45 16.61
N TRP A 168 -8.30 1.06 16.67
CA TRP A 168 -7.81 1.90 15.59
C TRP A 168 -7.44 1.09 14.34
N MET A 169 -6.99 -0.16 14.51
CA MET A 169 -6.69 -1.06 13.40
C MET A 169 -7.95 -1.38 12.61
N PHE A 170 -9.06 -1.70 13.27
CA PHE A 170 -10.35 -1.95 12.61
C PHE A 170 -10.95 -0.68 12.00
N ALA A 171 -10.90 0.45 12.70
CA ALA A 171 -11.36 1.73 12.18
C ALA A 171 -10.67 2.10 10.87
N ARG A 172 -9.35 1.86 10.77
CA ARG A 172 -8.56 2.09 9.55
C ARG A 172 -9.06 1.25 8.37
N VAL A 173 -9.39 -0.01 8.60
CA VAL A 173 -9.93 -0.92 7.58
C VAL A 173 -11.27 -0.42 7.09
N ILE A 174 -12.19 -0.11 8.00
CA ILE A 174 -13.54 0.34 7.68
C ILE A 174 -13.50 1.66 6.91
N ILE A 175 -12.72 2.64 7.38
CA ILE A 175 -12.54 3.94 6.70
C ILE A 175 -11.99 3.72 5.29
N SER A 176 -10.96 2.89 5.14
CA SER A 176 -10.35 2.61 3.83
C SER A 176 -11.35 1.93 2.88
N ALA A 177 -12.08 0.92 3.35
CA ALA A 177 -13.09 0.21 2.57
C ALA A 177 -14.21 1.14 2.11
N LEU A 178 -14.72 1.98 3.03
CA LEU A 178 -15.79 2.93 2.74
C LEU A 178 -15.34 3.99 1.73
N LEU A 179 -14.13 4.55 1.88
CA LEU A 179 -13.60 5.53 0.94
C LEU A 179 -13.38 4.93 -0.45
N ILE A 180 -12.86 3.70 -0.54
CA ILE A 180 -12.67 3.00 -1.81
C ILE A 180 -14.02 2.70 -2.48
N TYR A 181 -15.01 2.25 -1.70
CA TYR A 181 -16.37 2.05 -2.21
C TYR A 181 -16.97 3.34 -2.77
N LEU A 182 -16.87 4.44 -2.03
CA LEU A 182 -17.38 5.73 -2.48
C LEU A 182 -16.70 6.19 -3.77
N LEU A 183 -15.37 6.05 -3.87
CA LEU A 183 -14.61 6.38 -5.08
C LEU A 183 -15.03 5.55 -6.29
N LEU A 184 -15.36 4.27 -6.11
CA LEU A 184 -15.73 3.39 -7.22
C LEU A 184 -17.20 3.52 -7.64
N ALA A 185 -18.10 3.75 -6.68
CA ALA A 185 -19.54 3.80 -6.92
C ALA A 185 -20.02 5.19 -7.40
N PHE A 186 -19.45 6.27 -6.88
CA PHE A 186 -19.96 7.63 -7.11
C PHE A 186 -19.08 8.46 -8.07
N SER A 187 -19.35 9.76 -8.15
CA SER A 187 -18.63 10.68 -9.02
C SER A 187 -17.44 11.33 -8.31
N PHE A 188 -16.32 11.45 -9.01
CA PHE A 188 -15.07 11.95 -8.45
C PHE A 188 -15.11 13.38 -7.94
N TYR A 189 -15.98 14.22 -8.49
CA TYR A 189 -16.08 15.64 -8.13
C TYR A 189 -16.31 15.85 -6.63
N TRP A 190 -17.11 15.00 -5.99
CA TRP A 190 -17.42 15.10 -4.56
C TRP A 190 -16.66 14.08 -3.71
N THR A 191 -16.35 12.91 -4.27
CA THR A 191 -15.68 11.85 -3.50
C THR A 191 -14.22 12.17 -3.22
N ILE A 192 -13.50 12.86 -4.12
CA ILE A 192 -12.08 13.21 -3.90
C ILE A 192 -11.92 14.25 -2.77
N PRO A 193 -12.68 15.37 -2.75
CA PRO A 193 -12.65 16.26 -1.59
C PRO A 193 -13.03 15.55 -0.29
N LEU A 194 -14.06 14.69 -0.33
CA LEU A 194 -14.51 13.92 0.83
C LEU A 194 -13.41 13.00 1.36
N THR A 195 -12.69 12.28 0.48
CA THR A 195 -11.60 11.39 0.90
C THR A 195 -10.51 12.20 1.59
N ILE A 196 -10.11 13.35 1.05
CA ILE A 196 -9.09 14.22 1.67
C ILE A 196 -9.52 14.67 3.06
N ILE A 197 -10.78 15.10 3.21
CA ILE A 197 -11.34 15.54 4.50
C ILE A 197 -11.33 14.40 5.52
N VAL A 198 -11.81 13.21 5.15
CA VAL A 198 -11.87 12.06 6.06
C VAL A 198 -10.47 11.59 6.48
N LEU A 199 -9.50 11.56 5.55
CA LEU A 199 -8.11 11.22 5.88
C LEU A 199 -7.48 12.26 6.82
N GLY A 200 -7.79 13.56 6.63
CA GLY A 200 -7.34 14.62 7.51
C GLY A 200 -7.94 14.56 8.91
N LEU A 201 -9.26 14.37 9.02
CA LEU A 201 -9.97 14.26 10.30
C LEU A 201 -9.52 13.04 11.10
N SER A 202 -9.38 11.89 10.43
CA SER A 202 -8.91 10.66 11.08
C SER A 202 -7.46 10.79 11.57
N TYR A 203 -6.60 11.48 10.82
CA TYR A 203 -5.24 11.80 11.28
C TYR A 203 -5.23 12.76 12.48
N TRP A 204 -6.11 13.77 12.49
CA TRP A 204 -6.25 14.69 13.62
C TRP A 204 -6.76 13.98 14.88
N GLY A 205 -7.74 13.09 14.75
CA GLY A 205 -8.27 12.27 15.83
C GLY A 205 -7.20 11.41 16.50
N LEU A 206 -6.37 10.73 15.69
CA LEU A 206 -5.20 9.98 16.18
C LEU A 206 -4.26 10.85 17.03
N LYS A 207 -3.87 12.01 16.50
CA LYS A 207 -2.91 12.90 17.15
C LYS A 207 -3.46 13.48 18.46
N ASN A 208 -4.77 13.66 18.57
CA ASN A 208 -5.40 14.14 19.79
C ASN A 208 -5.59 13.03 20.82
N GLY A 209 -5.90 11.80 20.40
CA GLY A 209 -5.91 10.63 21.29
C GLY A 209 -4.55 10.44 21.99
N GLN A 210 -3.45 10.74 21.30
CA GLN A 210 -2.10 10.73 21.88
C GLN A 210 -1.83 11.80 22.94
N LYS A 211 -2.55 12.92 22.93
CA LYS A 211 -2.33 14.02 23.90
C LYS A 211 -3.09 13.84 25.22
N GLY A 212 -4.07 12.93 25.26
CA GLY A 212 -4.88 12.66 26.46
C GLY A 212 -4.34 11.58 27.39
N SER A 213 -3.13 11.06 27.13
CA SER A 213 -2.51 9.94 27.84
C SER A 213 -1.22 10.33 28.59
N PHE A 214 -1.11 11.58 29.04
CA PHE A 214 -0.05 12.05 29.94
C PHE A 214 -0.67 12.62 31.21
#